data_AF-A0A8T7HXP0-F1
#
_entry.id   AF-A0A8T7HXP0-F1
#
_cell.length_a   1.000
_cell.length_b   1.000
_cell.length_c   1.000
_cell.angle_alpha   90.00
_cell.angle_beta   90.00
_cell.angle_gamma   90.00
#
_symmetry.space_group_name_H-M   'P 1'
#
loop_
_entity.id
_entity.type
_entity.pdbx_description
1 polymer ?
#
loop_
_entity_poly.entity_id
_entity_poly.type
_entity_poly.pdbx_seq_one_letter_code
_entity_poly.pdbx_strand_id
1 'polypeptide(L)'
;MKQSWLRVIVALSLIHFSWALKAATNTIDVLVLYNSDLAAQYSGDANTRIQHLINVTNQIYLDSNIDLELNLVHSQLVSYSTTGDSEVALNKMTNGEAPFQSISSMRETYGADMVVFMRPYDSSHNSCGIAWIGGYNSNGNMTSWENYMMSHVSATTCGDYVTAHELGHNMGLRHSRLQDGSGGTFPYALGHGVVGDFTTIMAYQSSFNVDYVNGKIYKFSSPDLTCNGQPCGVNRGNASSGADAVYTLGITAPQIANFYGATNNGNGGTGSCLATAQQLLDDAQSEHDTNKAIYDTEKLEYRVVRKEYAVRKGNARKLERAYAKYVKQVTTYAAKRDDFLDQYNNATGLTTRQRNALYSRYVRFSNLHDQAVINRDTTQPLVAPAQTAFNDYIPVFENARVEFDTAKQNYIDAKNALRAAMRLYSEAEVQCLGQ
;
A
#
# COMPACT_ATOMS: atom_id res chain seq x y z
N MET A 1 -47.23 61.69 -1.45
CA MET A 1 -46.60 60.37 -1.60
C MET A 1 -45.69 60.37 -2.81
N LYS A 2 -44.37 60.42 -2.62
CA LYS A 2 -43.32 60.00 -3.57
C LYS A 2 -41.98 60.07 -2.83
N GLN A 3 -41.50 58.92 -2.38
CA GLN A 3 -40.22 58.77 -1.70
C GLN A 3 -39.08 58.84 -2.72
N SER A 4 -38.10 59.69 -2.44
CA SER A 4 -36.81 59.80 -3.13
C SER A 4 -35.87 58.73 -2.60
N TRP A 5 -35.40 57.84 -3.47
CA TRP A 5 -34.41 56.82 -3.13
C TRP A 5 -33.00 57.37 -3.39
N LEU A 6 -32.27 57.70 -2.32
CA LEU A 6 -30.81 57.84 -2.38
C LEU A 6 -30.19 56.43 -2.39
N ARG A 7 -29.43 56.10 -3.43
CA ARG A 7 -28.55 54.93 -3.45
C ARG A 7 -27.22 55.31 -2.81
N VAL A 8 -26.94 54.78 -1.62
CA VAL A 8 -25.59 54.80 -1.02
C VAL A 8 -24.84 53.59 -1.57
N ILE A 9 -23.78 53.83 -2.34
CA ILE A 9 -22.81 52.81 -2.73
C ILE A 9 -21.78 52.74 -1.61
N VAL A 10 -21.83 51.68 -0.80
CA VAL A 10 -20.73 51.34 0.13
C VAL A 10 -19.71 50.53 -0.67
N ALA A 11 -18.59 51.14 -0.99
CA ALA A 11 -17.42 50.42 -1.48
C ALA A 11 -16.77 49.69 -0.31
N LEU A 12 -17.05 48.39 -0.17
CA LEU A 12 -16.27 47.50 0.69
C LEU A 12 -14.93 47.22 0.02
N SER A 13 -13.89 47.90 0.49
CA SER A 13 -12.50 47.54 0.23
C SER A 13 -12.18 46.20 0.91
N LEU A 14 -12.25 45.11 0.14
CA LEU A 14 -11.70 43.81 0.53
C LEU A 14 -10.18 43.91 0.56
N ILE A 15 -9.63 44.20 1.75
CA ILE A 15 -8.22 43.99 2.03
C ILE A 15 -7.98 42.48 1.97
N HIS A 16 -7.45 42.02 0.85
CA HIS A 16 -6.93 40.67 0.72
C HIS A 16 -5.63 40.63 1.53
N PHE A 17 -5.70 40.17 2.78
CA PHE A 17 -4.53 39.61 3.43
C PHE A 17 -4.18 38.32 2.69
N SER A 18 -3.32 38.43 1.68
CA SER A 18 -2.61 37.28 1.15
C SER A 18 -1.63 36.84 2.22
N TRP A 19 -2.02 35.85 3.03
CA TRP A 19 -1.06 35.10 3.82
C TRP A 19 -0.24 34.32 2.80
N ALA A 20 0.95 34.81 2.46
CA ALA A 20 1.93 33.98 1.79
C ALA A 20 2.18 32.80 2.73
N LEU A 21 1.74 31.61 2.34
CA LEU A 21 2.18 30.37 2.96
C LEU A 21 3.70 30.36 2.87
N LYS A 22 4.36 30.62 3.99
CA LYS A 22 5.80 30.48 4.08
C LYS A 22 6.07 28.97 4.01
N ALA A 23 6.80 28.52 3.00
CA ALA A 23 7.31 27.15 2.96
C ALA A 23 8.12 26.91 4.23
N ALA A 24 7.98 25.72 4.82
CA ALA A 24 8.72 25.39 6.03
C ALA A 24 10.23 25.46 5.76
N THR A 25 10.99 25.97 6.71
CA THR A 25 12.46 26.03 6.61
C THR A 25 13.12 24.73 7.03
N ASN A 26 12.43 23.89 7.81
CA ASN A 26 12.89 22.54 8.16
C ASN A 26 11.97 21.52 7.48
N THR A 27 12.59 20.63 6.71
CA THR A 27 11.91 19.49 6.10
C THR A 27 12.51 18.22 6.68
N ILE A 28 11.67 17.34 7.21
CA ILE A 28 12.06 15.99 7.62
C ILE A 28 11.65 15.05 6.50
N ASP A 29 12.63 14.34 5.95
CA ASP A 29 12.39 13.34 4.91
C ASP A 29 11.95 12.01 5.56
N VAL A 30 10.81 11.49 5.10
CA VAL A 30 10.16 10.30 5.70
C VAL A 30 10.08 9.17 4.71
N LEU A 31 10.57 8.01 5.11
CA LEU A 31 10.35 6.73 4.45
C LEU A 31 9.14 6.03 5.07
N VAL A 32 8.17 5.61 4.25
CA VAL A 32 7.03 4.84 4.73
C VAL A 32 7.09 3.40 4.24
N LEU A 33 7.11 2.46 5.17
CA LEU A 33 6.92 1.05 4.87
C LEU A 33 5.45 0.68 5.04
N TYR A 34 4.92 -0.21 4.20
CA TYR A 34 3.56 -0.69 4.35
C TYR A 34 3.39 -2.15 3.95
N ASN A 35 2.39 -2.84 4.51
CA ASN A 35 2.13 -4.23 4.14
C ASN A 35 1.05 -4.37 3.04
N SER A 36 0.98 -5.57 2.45
CA SER A 36 0.04 -5.90 1.38
C SER A 36 -1.42 -5.69 1.76
N ASP A 37 -1.78 -5.93 3.02
CA ASP A 37 -3.16 -5.79 3.47
C ASP A 37 -3.58 -4.32 3.56
N LEU A 38 -2.67 -3.40 3.90
CA LEU A 38 -2.94 -1.98 3.77
C LEU A 38 -3.18 -1.61 2.31
N ALA A 39 -2.32 -2.08 1.39
CA ALA A 39 -2.48 -1.82 -0.03
C ALA A 39 -3.82 -2.36 -0.56
N ALA A 40 -4.23 -3.56 -0.15
CA ALA A 40 -5.49 -4.17 -0.55
C ALA A 40 -6.73 -3.34 -0.15
N GLN A 41 -6.69 -2.63 0.99
CA GLN A 41 -7.80 -1.74 1.39
C GLN A 41 -7.94 -0.52 0.48
N TYR A 42 -6.90 -0.15 -0.26
CA TYR A 42 -6.87 1.00 -1.16
C TYR A 42 -6.65 0.57 -2.61
N SER A 43 -7.35 -0.48 -3.05
CA SER A 43 -7.34 -0.98 -4.44
C SER A 43 -5.96 -1.43 -4.95
N GLY A 44 -5.09 -1.90 -4.05
CA GLY A 44 -3.73 -2.35 -4.35
C GLY A 44 -2.67 -1.27 -4.21
N ASP A 45 -3.03 -0.04 -3.85
CA ASP A 45 -2.10 1.08 -3.66
C ASP A 45 -2.40 1.87 -2.38
N ALA A 46 -1.55 1.72 -1.36
CA ALA A 46 -1.69 2.43 -0.09
C ALA A 46 -1.27 3.92 -0.15
N ASN A 47 -0.64 4.38 -1.23
CA ASN A 47 0.02 5.69 -1.30
C ASN A 47 -0.94 6.85 -1.06
N THR A 48 -2.19 6.74 -1.51
CA THR A 48 -3.19 7.80 -1.26
C THR A 48 -3.45 7.98 0.24
N ARG A 49 -3.54 6.88 0.99
CA ARG A 49 -3.74 6.94 2.45
C ARG A 49 -2.48 7.40 3.17
N ILE A 50 -1.31 6.91 2.75
CA ILE A 50 -0.02 7.33 3.29
C ILE A 50 0.13 8.85 3.12
N GLN A 51 -0.06 9.37 1.90
CA GLN A 51 0.04 10.79 1.62
C GLN A 51 -1.00 11.61 2.39
N HIS A 52 -2.23 11.11 2.57
CA HIS A 52 -3.23 11.75 3.41
C HIS A 52 -2.74 11.93 4.86
N LEU A 53 -2.15 10.89 5.46
CA LEU A 53 -1.63 10.96 6.83
C LEU A 53 -0.42 11.90 6.95
N ILE A 54 0.45 11.94 5.94
CA ILE A 54 1.53 12.93 5.84
C ILE A 54 0.95 14.35 5.77
N ASN A 55 -0.05 14.59 4.92
CA ASN A 55 -0.69 15.90 4.78
C ASN A 55 -1.39 16.36 6.06
N VAL A 56 -2.09 15.45 6.76
CA VAL A 56 -2.70 15.74 8.07
C VAL A 56 -1.63 16.10 9.09
N THR A 57 -0.50 15.40 9.10
CA THR A 57 0.62 15.70 10.00
C THR A 57 1.23 17.07 9.70
N ASN A 58 1.42 17.42 8.43
CA ASN A 58 1.88 18.75 8.02
C ASN A 58 0.89 19.84 8.43
N GLN A 59 -0.42 19.59 8.29
CA GLN A 59 -1.43 20.54 8.78
C GLN A 59 -1.38 20.72 10.30
N ILE A 60 -1.11 19.67 11.07
CA ILE A 60 -0.92 19.75 12.53
C ILE A 60 0.31 20.61 12.87
N TYR A 61 1.42 20.48 12.15
CA TYR A 61 2.59 21.35 12.36
C TYR A 61 2.27 22.81 12.06
N LEU A 62 1.59 23.09 10.94
CA LEU A 62 1.13 24.43 10.58
C LEU A 62 0.19 25.02 11.64
N ASP A 63 -0.82 24.28 12.08
CA ASP A 63 -1.79 24.71 13.08
C ASP A 63 -1.17 24.92 14.48
N SER A 64 0.01 24.33 14.69
CA SER A 64 0.82 24.46 15.90
C SER A 64 1.90 25.55 15.80
N ASN A 65 1.94 26.30 14.69
CA ASN A 65 3.00 27.29 14.41
C ASN A 65 4.42 26.70 14.49
N ILE A 66 4.60 25.45 14.07
CA ILE A 66 5.91 24.80 13.98
C ILE A 66 6.43 24.99 12.56
N ASP A 67 7.66 25.50 12.42
CA ASP A 67 8.34 25.64 11.13
C ASP A 67 8.93 24.28 10.68
N LEU A 68 8.04 23.33 10.36
CA LEU A 68 8.36 21.95 10.01
C LEU A 68 7.38 21.39 8.98
N GLU A 69 7.92 20.68 7.99
CA GLU A 69 7.16 19.91 7.00
C GLU A 69 7.75 18.50 6.87
N LEU A 70 6.90 17.50 6.69
CA LEU A 70 7.29 16.17 6.28
C LEU A 70 7.28 16.08 4.77
N ASN A 71 8.33 15.51 4.21
CA ASN A 71 8.41 15.14 2.81
C ASN A 71 8.45 13.61 2.70
N LEU A 72 7.48 13.02 2.01
CA LEU A 72 7.47 11.58 1.75
C LEU A 72 8.47 11.29 0.62
N VAL A 73 9.67 10.84 0.97
CA VAL A 73 10.73 10.59 -0.02
C VAL A 73 10.60 9.24 -0.71
N HIS A 74 10.05 8.25 -0.02
CA HIS A 74 9.78 6.93 -0.60
C HIS A 74 8.72 6.18 0.20
N SER A 75 8.03 5.26 -0.48
CA SER A 75 7.11 4.32 0.14
C SER A 75 7.35 2.91 -0.39
N GLN A 76 7.52 1.93 0.50
CA GLN A 76 7.92 0.57 0.12
C GLN A 76 6.98 -0.49 0.71
N LEU A 77 6.49 -1.38 -0.15
CA LEU A 77 5.75 -2.56 0.28
C LEU A 77 6.71 -3.57 0.92
N VAL A 78 6.35 -4.07 2.10
CA VAL A 78 7.10 -5.07 2.87
C VAL A 78 6.19 -6.25 3.23
N SER A 79 6.72 -7.46 3.16
CA SER A 79 5.98 -8.68 3.50
C SER A 79 5.91 -8.87 5.02
N TYR A 80 5.01 -8.14 5.68
CA TYR A 80 4.79 -8.20 7.12
C TYR A 80 3.31 -8.45 7.48
N SER A 81 3.06 -9.22 8.53
CA SER A 81 1.71 -9.58 8.96
C SER A 81 0.90 -8.36 9.44
N THR A 82 -0.40 -8.33 9.13
CA THR A 82 -1.31 -7.35 9.76
C THR A 82 -1.49 -7.62 11.25
N THR A 83 -1.37 -8.87 11.70
CA THR A 83 -1.48 -9.23 13.13
C THR A 83 -0.11 -9.27 13.80
N GLY A 84 -0.10 -9.32 15.14
CA GLY A 84 1.09 -9.38 15.99
C GLY A 84 1.40 -8.03 16.64
N ASP A 85 2.14 -8.09 17.74
CA ASP A 85 2.47 -6.94 18.59
C ASP A 85 3.24 -5.86 17.82
N SER A 86 2.83 -4.60 17.99
CA SER A 86 3.50 -3.44 17.40
C SER A 86 4.89 -3.19 17.98
N GLU A 87 5.14 -3.54 19.24
CA GLU A 87 6.48 -3.43 19.83
C GLU A 87 7.45 -4.40 19.17
N VAL A 88 6.99 -5.60 18.79
CA VAL A 88 7.80 -6.56 18.02
C VAL A 88 8.10 -6.02 16.62
N ALA A 89 7.13 -5.39 15.96
CA ALA A 89 7.37 -4.73 14.67
C ALA A 89 8.40 -3.61 14.78
N LEU A 90 8.25 -2.72 15.78
CA LEU A 90 9.16 -1.60 16.02
C LEU A 90 10.60 -2.08 16.29
N ASN A 91 10.78 -3.08 17.15
CA ASN A 91 12.11 -3.65 17.43
C ASN A 91 12.75 -4.26 16.17
N LYS A 92 11.97 -5.01 15.37
CA LYS A 92 12.49 -5.57 14.12
C LYS A 92 12.91 -4.50 13.11
N MET A 93 12.14 -3.41 13.00
CA MET A 93 12.51 -2.27 12.16
C MET A 93 13.84 -1.66 12.61
N THR A 94 13.97 -1.39 13.91
CA THR A 94 15.18 -0.79 14.50
C THR A 94 16.41 -1.67 14.37
N ASN A 95 16.25 -2.99 14.51
CA ASN A 95 17.34 -3.95 14.40
C ASN A 95 17.64 -4.36 12.94
N GLY A 96 16.85 -3.90 11.96
CA GLY A 96 16.98 -4.33 10.57
C GLY A 96 16.74 -5.83 10.39
N GLU A 97 15.86 -6.43 11.19
CA GLU A 97 15.53 -7.86 11.10
C GLU A 97 14.49 -8.12 10.00
N ALA A 98 14.43 -9.35 9.47
CA ALA A 98 13.45 -9.73 8.44
C ALA A 98 12.01 -9.32 8.82
N PRO A 99 11.28 -8.59 7.94
CA PRO A 99 11.57 -8.24 6.54
C PRO A 99 12.17 -6.82 6.31
N PHE A 100 12.77 -6.20 7.33
CA PHE A 100 13.18 -4.80 7.38
C PHE A 100 14.68 -4.55 7.13
N GLN A 101 15.42 -5.52 6.58
CA GLN A 101 16.87 -5.41 6.39
C GLN A 101 17.30 -4.22 5.52
N SER A 102 16.43 -3.78 4.60
CA SER A 102 16.72 -2.69 3.67
C SER A 102 16.44 -1.30 4.26
N ILE A 103 16.01 -1.16 5.52
CA ILE A 103 15.71 0.17 6.08
C ILE A 103 16.95 1.08 6.04
N SER A 104 18.12 0.63 6.51
CA SER A 104 19.33 1.47 6.51
C SER A 104 19.69 1.94 5.11
N SER A 105 19.73 1.02 4.14
CA SER A 105 20.07 1.37 2.76
C SER A 105 19.03 2.28 2.11
N MET A 106 17.73 2.10 2.39
CA MET A 106 16.69 3.01 1.89
C MET A 106 16.82 4.41 2.51
N ARG A 107 17.15 4.53 3.80
CA ARG A 107 17.38 5.84 4.42
C ARG A 107 18.58 6.56 3.79
N GLU A 108 19.68 5.85 3.57
CA GLU A 108 20.86 6.38 2.87
C GLU A 108 20.54 6.76 1.41
N THR A 109 19.73 5.95 0.73
CA THR A 109 19.39 6.16 -0.70
C THR A 109 18.46 7.35 -0.90
N TYR A 110 17.42 7.46 -0.06
CA TYR A 110 16.36 8.45 -0.23
C TYR A 110 16.50 9.66 0.69
N GLY A 111 17.54 9.71 1.52
CA GLY A 111 17.74 10.78 2.49
C GLY A 111 16.76 10.74 3.67
N ALA A 112 16.17 9.59 3.99
CA ALA A 112 15.07 9.53 4.96
C ALA A 112 15.54 9.66 6.42
N ASP A 113 15.27 10.81 7.01
CA ASP A 113 15.53 11.14 8.41
C ASP A 113 14.68 10.30 9.38
N MET A 114 13.45 9.93 9.00
CA MET A 114 12.55 9.13 9.82
C MET A 114 11.87 8.01 9.03
N VAL A 115 11.49 6.94 9.71
CA VAL A 115 10.81 5.78 9.11
C VAL A 115 9.53 5.45 9.84
N VAL A 116 8.45 5.27 9.09
CA VAL A 116 7.15 4.85 9.62
C VAL A 116 6.69 3.57 8.94
N PHE A 117 6.40 2.53 9.72
CA PHE A 117 5.72 1.33 9.22
C PHE A 117 4.22 1.42 9.45
N MET A 118 3.46 1.33 8.37
CA MET A 118 2.01 1.42 8.34
C MET A 118 1.36 0.08 7.97
N ARG A 119 0.42 -0.38 8.79
CA ARG A 119 -0.43 -1.54 8.50
C ARG A 119 -1.87 -1.30 8.97
N PRO A 120 -2.89 -2.04 8.51
CA PRO A 120 -4.25 -1.89 9.02
C PRO A 120 -4.28 -2.15 10.53
N TYR A 121 -5.19 -1.50 11.26
CA TYR A 121 -5.36 -1.80 12.68
C TYR A 121 -5.81 -3.24 12.89
N ASP A 122 -5.16 -3.90 13.84
CA ASP A 122 -5.60 -5.17 14.42
C ASP A 122 -5.55 -5.08 15.95
N SER A 123 -6.44 -5.81 16.62
CA SER A 123 -6.52 -5.82 18.08
C SER A 123 -5.24 -6.29 18.78
N SER A 124 -4.41 -7.09 18.10
CA SER A 124 -3.12 -7.57 18.64
C SER A 124 -2.01 -6.51 18.66
N HIS A 125 -2.25 -5.31 18.11
CA HIS A 125 -1.30 -4.19 18.16
C HIS A 125 -1.15 -3.56 19.55
N ASN A 126 -2.10 -3.80 20.45
CA ASN A 126 -2.23 -3.17 21.78
C ASN A 126 -2.48 -1.64 21.77
N SER A 127 -2.07 -0.92 20.73
CA SER A 127 -2.26 0.53 20.55
C SER A 127 -2.46 0.90 19.06
N CYS A 128 -2.80 2.16 18.81
CA CYS A 128 -2.86 2.70 17.45
C CYS A 128 -1.48 3.00 16.85
N GLY A 129 -0.44 3.12 17.68
CA GLY A 129 0.93 3.38 17.25
C GLY A 129 1.91 3.19 18.41
N ILE A 130 3.18 3.06 18.06
CA ILE A 130 4.30 3.01 18.99
C ILE A 130 5.57 3.55 18.31
N ALA A 131 6.39 4.25 19.06
CA ALA A 131 7.63 4.86 18.58
C ALA A 131 8.68 4.93 19.68
N TRP A 132 9.94 5.10 19.30
CA TRP A 132 10.99 5.39 20.28
C TRP A 132 10.94 6.84 20.71
N ILE A 133 11.33 7.11 21.95
CA ILE A 133 11.49 8.49 22.43
C ILE A 133 12.91 8.94 22.13
N GLY A 134 13.07 9.84 21.16
CA GLY A 134 14.37 10.42 20.82
C GLY A 134 14.89 11.37 21.89
N GLY A 135 16.22 11.45 22.03
CA GLY A 135 16.85 12.44 22.90
C GLY A 135 16.46 12.34 24.38
N TYR A 136 16.01 11.19 24.90
CA TYR A 136 15.49 11.13 26.27
C TYR A 136 16.52 11.65 27.29
N ASN A 137 16.13 12.64 28.10
CA ASN A 137 17.00 13.35 29.05
C ASN A 137 18.31 13.92 28.44
N SER A 138 18.35 14.17 27.13
CA SER A 138 19.53 14.67 26.45
C SER A 138 19.58 16.20 26.35
N ASN A 139 18.58 16.91 26.92
CA ASN A 139 18.41 18.36 26.78
C ASN A 139 18.36 18.80 25.31
N GLY A 140 17.60 18.08 24.49
CA GLY A 140 17.38 18.38 23.08
C GLY A 140 18.46 17.87 22.14
N ASN A 141 19.49 17.17 22.63
CA ASN A 141 20.54 16.61 21.78
C ASN A 141 20.07 15.34 21.06
N MET A 142 20.00 15.40 19.73
CA MET A 142 19.57 14.32 18.85
C MET A 142 20.71 13.58 18.14
N THR A 143 21.97 14.00 18.28
CA THR A 143 23.12 13.56 17.46
C THR A 143 23.32 12.04 17.37
N SER A 144 22.95 11.26 18.39
CA SER A 144 23.14 9.80 18.40
C SER A 144 21.81 9.02 18.36
N TRP A 145 20.74 9.65 17.91
CA TRP A 145 19.39 9.07 17.93
C TRP A 145 18.85 8.68 16.56
N GLU A 146 19.66 8.78 15.50
CA GLU A 146 19.27 8.49 14.11
C GLU A 146 18.60 7.10 13.96
N ASN A 147 19.13 6.06 14.61
CA ASN A 147 18.63 4.69 14.53
C ASN A 147 17.30 4.46 15.26
N TYR A 148 16.89 5.43 16.08
CA TYR A 148 15.64 5.40 16.84
C TYR A 148 14.54 6.25 16.19
N MET A 149 14.75 6.81 15.00
CA MET A 149 13.70 7.51 14.25
C MET A 149 12.73 6.53 13.57
N MET A 150 12.19 5.60 14.35
CA MET A 150 11.35 4.49 13.89
C MET A 150 10.00 4.55 14.58
N SER A 151 8.93 4.38 13.80
CA SER A 151 7.57 4.34 14.33
C SER A 151 6.75 3.25 13.64
N HIS A 152 5.84 2.62 14.38
CA HIS A 152 4.73 1.85 13.83
C HIS A 152 3.44 2.64 14.00
N VAL A 153 2.60 2.66 12.96
CA VAL A 153 1.28 3.31 12.95
C VAL A 153 0.24 2.37 12.34
N SER A 154 -0.91 2.26 13.01
CA SER A 154 -2.10 1.64 12.45
C SER A 154 -2.83 2.64 11.56
N ALA A 155 -2.79 2.43 10.25
CA ALA A 155 -3.23 3.42 9.26
C ALA A 155 -4.76 3.42 9.01
N THR A 156 -5.51 2.53 9.66
CA THR A 156 -6.96 2.39 9.51
C THR A 156 -7.63 2.35 10.88
N THR A 157 -8.89 2.79 10.99
CA THR A 157 -9.71 2.82 12.23
C THR A 157 -9.23 3.76 13.34
N CYS A 158 -7.93 4.00 13.45
CA CYS A 158 -7.31 4.97 14.35
C CYS A 158 -7.43 6.40 13.83
N GLY A 159 -7.32 7.38 14.73
CA GLY A 159 -7.36 8.79 14.36
C GLY A 159 -6.17 9.21 13.49
N ASP A 160 -6.41 10.10 12.54
CA ASP A 160 -5.38 10.55 11.57
C ASP A 160 -4.23 11.33 12.22
N TYR A 161 -4.38 11.75 13.49
CA TYR A 161 -3.33 12.43 14.26
C TYR A 161 -2.22 11.49 14.76
N VAL A 162 -2.40 10.16 14.68
CA VAL A 162 -1.49 9.18 15.28
C VAL A 162 -0.09 9.27 14.65
N THR A 163 0.03 9.52 13.35
CA THR A 163 1.35 9.73 12.72
C THR A 163 2.10 10.90 13.35
N ALA A 164 1.43 12.03 13.58
CA ALA A 164 2.02 13.18 14.28
C ALA A 164 2.39 12.83 15.73
N HIS A 165 1.59 12.02 16.41
CA HIS A 165 1.86 11.56 17.77
C HIS A 165 3.16 10.73 17.83
N GLU A 166 3.27 9.70 16.99
CA GLU A 166 4.42 8.81 16.98
C GLU A 166 5.71 9.52 16.53
N LEU A 167 5.63 10.38 15.52
CA LEU A 167 6.78 11.21 15.12
C LEU A 167 7.14 12.23 16.21
N GLY A 168 6.16 12.70 17.00
CA GLY A 168 6.39 13.49 18.19
C GLY A 168 7.27 12.78 19.22
N HIS A 169 7.05 11.47 19.44
CA HIS A 169 7.92 10.67 20.30
C HIS A 169 9.35 10.59 19.77
N ASN A 170 9.52 10.27 18.48
CA ASN A 170 10.84 10.24 17.86
C ASN A 170 11.57 11.59 17.99
N MET A 171 10.84 12.72 17.93
CA MET A 171 11.39 14.07 18.13
C MET A 171 11.57 14.47 19.61
N GLY A 172 11.36 13.54 20.54
CA GLY A 172 11.69 13.68 21.95
C GLY A 172 10.55 14.16 22.85
N LEU A 173 9.31 14.09 22.37
CA LEU A 173 8.13 14.33 23.20
C LEU A 173 7.71 13.07 23.97
N ARG A 174 7.08 13.29 25.12
CA ARG A 174 6.35 12.26 25.85
C ARG A 174 4.87 12.62 25.95
N HIS A 175 4.09 11.74 26.56
CA HIS A 175 2.68 12.01 26.80
C HIS A 175 2.44 13.21 27.71
N SER A 176 1.23 13.44 28.19
CA SER A 176 1.04 14.49 29.20
C SER A 176 1.71 14.16 30.54
N ARG A 177 1.94 15.19 31.36
CA ARG A 177 2.40 15.03 32.74
C ARG A 177 1.50 14.10 33.54
N LEU A 178 0.18 14.18 33.33
CA LEU A 178 -0.81 13.35 34.03
C LEU A 178 -0.64 11.86 33.75
N GLN A 179 -0.11 11.51 32.56
CA GLN A 179 0.11 10.13 32.13
C GLN A 179 1.48 9.61 32.55
N ASP A 180 2.52 10.37 32.23
CA ASP A 180 3.90 9.87 32.26
C ASP A 180 4.73 10.40 33.44
N GLY A 181 4.26 11.46 34.11
CA GLY A 181 4.93 12.12 35.24
C GLY A 181 6.18 12.93 34.88
N SER A 182 6.90 12.59 33.82
CA SER A 182 8.13 13.27 33.38
C SER A 182 8.20 13.49 31.87
N GLY A 183 8.92 14.54 31.47
CA GLY A 183 9.14 14.91 30.06
C GLY A 183 10.07 13.96 29.32
N GLY A 184 10.13 14.12 27.99
CA GLY A 184 11.05 13.39 27.12
C GLY A 184 12.46 13.97 27.15
N THR A 185 12.85 14.64 26.06
CA THR A 185 14.20 15.21 25.94
C THR A 185 14.43 16.42 26.87
N PHE A 186 13.36 17.16 27.15
CA PHE A 186 13.31 18.20 28.17
C PHE A 186 12.23 17.88 29.20
N PRO A 187 12.30 18.42 30.44
CA PRO A 187 11.25 18.25 31.44
C PRO A 187 9.85 18.66 30.96
N TYR A 188 9.75 19.66 30.08
CA TYR A 188 8.49 20.19 29.52
C TYR A 188 8.12 19.62 28.14
N ALA A 189 8.88 18.66 27.61
CA ALA A 189 8.62 18.00 26.32
C ALA A 189 7.46 17.01 26.43
N LEU A 190 6.23 17.54 26.55
CA LEU A 190 5.04 16.79 26.93
C LEU A 190 3.80 17.26 26.17
N GLY A 191 2.83 16.36 26.07
CA GLY A 191 1.44 16.74 25.80
C GLY A 191 0.78 17.55 26.92
N HIS A 192 -0.33 18.17 26.57
CA HIS A 192 -1.21 18.90 27.47
C HIS A 192 -2.68 18.52 27.22
N GLY A 193 -3.50 18.66 28.26
CA GLY A 193 -4.93 18.53 28.17
C GLY A 193 -5.60 19.18 29.38
N VAL A 194 -6.88 19.45 29.25
CA VAL A 194 -7.75 19.94 30.31
C VAL A 194 -8.84 18.90 30.54
N VAL A 195 -8.99 18.47 31.79
CA VAL A 195 -9.89 17.38 32.16
C VAL A 195 -11.33 17.76 31.80
N GLY A 196 -12.02 16.89 31.06
CA GLY A 196 -13.39 17.09 30.59
C GLY A 196 -13.53 18.08 29.43
N ASP A 197 -12.44 18.58 28.87
CA ASP A 197 -12.45 19.61 27.83
C ASP A 197 -11.70 19.16 26.56
N PHE A 198 -10.37 19.19 26.57
CA PHE A 198 -9.58 18.84 25.38
C PHE A 198 -8.25 18.14 25.71
N THR A 199 -7.67 17.51 24.71
CA THR A 199 -6.27 17.05 24.71
C THR A 199 -5.55 17.50 23.45
N THR A 200 -4.26 17.82 23.59
CA THR A 200 -3.33 18.05 22.47
C THR A 200 -2.82 16.72 21.91
N ILE A 201 -2.06 16.76 20.80
CA ILE A 201 -1.61 15.57 20.07
C ILE A 201 -1.02 14.49 21.00
N MET A 202 -0.08 14.85 21.87
CA MET A 202 0.65 13.90 22.72
C MET A 202 -0.13 13.42 23.94
N ALA A 203 -1.32 13.95 24.25
CA ALA A 203 -2.09 13.56 25.44
C ALA A 203 -3.20 12.55 25.10
N TYR A 204 -3.48 11.58 25.96
CA TYR A 204 -4.58 10.62 25.74
C TYR A 204 -5.92 11.19 26.20
N GLN A 205 -6.95 11.13 25.33
CA GLN A 205 -8.30 11.58 25.71
C GLN A 205 -8.80 10.87 26.97
N SER A 206 -8.51 9.57 27.11
CA SER A 206 -8.95 8.74 28.25
C SER A 206 -8.42 9.25 29.59
N SER A 207 -7.17 9.71 29.65
CA SER A 207 -6.56 10.24 30.88
C SER A 207 -7.17 11.56 31.33
N PHE A 208 -7.79 12.30 30.42
CA PHE A 208 -8.43 13.59 30.71
C PHE A 208 -9.96 13.47 30.78
N ASN A 209 -10.55 12.28 30.70
CA ASN A 209 -12.01 12.11 30.64
C ASN A 209 -12.64 12.97 29.52
N VAL A 210 -12.00 12.93 28.34
CA VAL A 210 -12.36 13.72 27.17
C VAL A 210 -12.90 12.78 26.09
N ASP A 211 -13.88 13.25 25.30
CA ASP A 211 -14.49 12.45 24.23
C ASP A 211 -13.46 12.04 23.16
N TYR A 212 -13.54 10.79 22.70
CA TYR A 212 -12.58 10.27 21.72
C TYR A 212 -12.70 10.98 20.37
N VAL A 213 -13.91 11.37 19.97
CA VAL A 213 -14.19 11.91 18.62
C VAL A 213 -13.89 13.41 18.56
N ASN A 214 -14.38 14.19 19.51
CA ASN A 214 -14.35 15.66 19.44
C ASN A 214 -13.30 16.29 20.36
N GLY A 215 -12.77 15.51 21.29
CA GLY A 215 -11.96 16.04 22.37
C GLY A 215 -10.47 16.14 22.09
N LYS A 216 -10.02 15.73 20.88
CA LYS A 216 -8.63 15.93 20.47
C LYS A 216 -8.51 17.15 19.57
N ILE A 217 -7.66 18.08 20.02
CA ILE A 217 -7.24 19.21 19.21
C ILE A 217 -5.97 18.81 18.47
N TYR A 218 -6.00 19.00 17.16
CA TYR A 218 -4.92 18.67 16.22
C TYR A 218 -3.78 19.71 16.30
N LYS A 219 -3.28 19.94 17.52
CA LYS A 219 -2.16 20.84 17.82
C LYS A 219 -1.24 20.21 18.86
N PHE A 220 0.06 20.45 18.72
CA PHE A 220 1.02 20.20 19.78
C PHE A 220 0.87 21.22 20.91
N SER A 221 1.28 20.86 22.13
CA SER A 221 1.13 21.72 23.29
C SER A 221 2.05 22.94 23.21
N SER A 222 1.51 24.10 23.57
CA SER A 222 2.25 25.35 23.74
C SER A 222 1.41 26.34 24.56
N PRO A 223 2.01 27.07 25.52
CA PRO A 223 1.34 28.15 26.23
C PRO A 223 0.97 29.33 25.31
N ASP A 224 1.61 29.45 24.14
CA ASP A 224 1.42 30.56 23.20
C ASP A 224 0.31 30.28 22.16
N LEU A 225 -0.24 29.06 22.15
CA LEU A 225 -1.35 28.66 21.29
C LEU A 225 -2.66 28.62 22.06
N THR A 226 -3.77 28.78 21.34
CA THR A 226 -5.14 28.68 21.91
C THR A 226 -5.83 27.37 21.49
N CYS A 227 -6.40 26.70 22.49
CA CYS A 227 -7.13 25.44 22.46
C CYS A 227 -8.44 25.61 23.26
N ASN A 228 -9.58 25.55 22.57
CA ASN A 228 -10.91 25.78 23.15
C ASN A 228 -11.01 27.04 24.06
N GLY A 229 -10.40 28.15 23.64
CA GLY A 229 -10.39 29.41 24.41
C GLY A 229 -9.41 29.46 25.59
N GLN A 230 -8.63 28.41 25.82
CA GLN A 230 -7.57 28.33 26.84
C GLN A 230 -6.20 28.13 26.17
N PRO A 231 -5.07 28.30 26.90
CA PRO A 231 -3.76 27.93 26.38
C PRO A 231 -3.68 26.44 26.02
N CYS A 232 -3.02 26.08 24.91
CA CYS A 232 -2.78 24.68 24.52
C CYS A 232 -1.68 23.99 25.35
N GLY A 233 -1.10 24.64 26.35
CA GLY A 233 0.05 24.15 27.07
C GLY A 233 0.31 24.95 28.34
N VAL A 234 1.40 24.62 29.01
CA VAL A 234 1.80 25.27 30.27
C VAL A 234 3.21 25.80 30.10
N ASN A 235 3.45 27.01 30.61
CA ASN A 235 4.75 27.67 30.51
C ASN A 235 5.91 26.72 30.89
N ARG A 236 6.86 26.57 29.96
CA ARG A 236 8.05 25.71 30.08
C ARG A 236 8.88 25.93 31.35
N GLY A 237 8.87 27.15 31.90
CA GLY A 237 9.58 27.50 33.14
C GLY A 237 8.92 26.97 34.41
N ASN A 238 7.69 26.45 34.33
CA ASN A 238 7.04 25.80 35.45
C ASN A 238 7.59 24.37 35.63
N ALA A 239 8.47 24.19 36.60
CA ALA A 239 9.15 22.92 36.85
C ALA A 239 8.19 21.73 37.13
N SER A 240 7.01 21.99 37.68
CA SER A 240 6.07 20.93 38.07
C SER A 240 5.05 20.59 36.99
N SER A 241 4.71 21.55 36.13
CA SER A 241 3.56 21.42 35.20
C SER A 241 3.84 21.86 33.77
N GLY A 242 5.03 22.35 33.45
CA GLY A 242 5.38 22.80 32.10
C GLY A 242 5.09 21.75 31.03
N ALA A 243 4.49 22.17 29.92
CA ALA A 243 4.10 21.34 28.79
C ALA A 243 4.13 22.19 27.52
N ASP A 244 5.18 22.05 26.74
CA ASP A 244 5.52 22.94 25.63
C ASP A 244 6.24 22.17 24.52
N ALA A 245 5.48 21.30 23.86
CA ALA A 245 5.96 20.46 22.77
C ALA A 245 6.45 21.28 21.58
N VAL A 246 5.76 22.37 21.21
CA VAL A 246 6.12 23.21 20.05
C VAL A 246 7.56 23.70 20.12
N TYR A 247 8.01 24.17 21.28
CA TYR A 247 9.40 24.61 21.44
C TYR A 247 10.40 23.47 21.46
N THR A 248 10.04 22.33 22.05
CA THR A 248 10.89 21.13 21.97
C THR A 248 11.12 20.75 20.52
N LEU A 249 10.06 20.70 19.71
CA LEU A 249 10.14 20.39 18.28
C LEU A 249 10.94 21.44 17.51
N GLY A 250 10.83 22.72 17.87
CA GLY A 250 11.68 23.79 17.31
C GLY A 250 13.18 23.64 17.59
N ILE A 251 13.57 22.83 18.58
CA ILE A 251 14.98 22.50 18.89
C ILE A 251 15.41 21.19 18.25
N THR A 252 14.57 20.15 18.31
CA THR A 252 14.95 18.80 17.89
C THR A 252 14.74 18.55 16.40
N ALA A 253 13.67 19.08 15.81
CA ALA A 253 13.36 18.84 14.39
C ALA A 253 14.46 19.31 13.43
N PRO A 254 15.10 20.49 13.61
CA PRO A 254 16.22 20.89 12.74
C PRO A 254 17.44 19.97 12.83
N GLN A 255 17.67 19.29 13.97
CA GLN A 255 18.76 18.31 14.07
C GLN A 255 18.42 17.02 13.33
N ILE A 256 17.16 16.59 13.42
CA ILE A 256 16.65 15.36 12.80
C ILE A 256 16.60 15.51 11.28
N ALA A 257 16.16 16.67 10.78
CA ALA A 257 16.15 17.04 9.36
C ALA A 257 17.55 17.03 8.69
N ASN A 258 18.61 16.86 9.48
CA ASN A 258 19.98 16.81 9.02
C ASN A 258 20.64 15.43 9.26
N PHE A 259 19.88 14.40 9.64
CA PHE A 259 20.46 13.08 9.88
C PHE A 259 20.98 12.44 8.60
N TYR A 260 20.20 12.48 7.53
CA TYR A 260 20.63 11.95 6.23
C TYR A 260 20.95 13.05 5.23
N GLY A 261 20.72 14.30 5.64
CA GLY A 261 20.84 15.49 4.81
C GLY A 261 19.78 15.47 3.73
N ALA A 262 19.01 16.55 3.59
CA ALA A 262 18.33 16.80 2.33
C ALA A 262 19.37 16.62 1.22
N THR A 263 19.04 15.92 0.14
CA THR A 263 19.86 15.84 -1.08
C THR A 263 19.98 17.22 -1.73
N ASN A 264 20.61 18.14 -1.01
CA ASN A 264 21.03 19.46 -1.43
C ASN A 264 22.47 19.29 -1.87
N ASN A 265 22.64 19.16 -3.19
CA ASN A 265 23.89 19.46 -3.88
C ASN A 265 24.51 20.75 -3.30
N GLY A 266 25.56 20.59 -2.48
CA GLY A 266 26.02 21.65 -1.59
C GLY A 266 27.37 21.42 -0.93
N ASN A 267 28.34 20.89 -1.68
CA ASN A 267 29.79 21.09 -1.53
C ASN A 267 30.55 20.46 -0.33
N GLY A 268 31.59 19.67 -0.65
CA GLY A 268 32.85 19.67 0.12
C GLY A 268 33.41 18.32 0.59
N GLY A 269 33.98 17.51 -0.31
CA GLY A 269 34.80 16.35 0.07
C GLY A 269 35.44 15.66 -1.14
N THR A 270 36.67 16.03 -1.46
CA THR A 270 37.44 15.49 -2.61
C THR A 270 37.81 14.01 -2.42
N GLY A 271 36.99 13.15 -3.02
CA GLY A 271 37.25 11.72 -3.26
C GLY A 271 35.97 10.89 -3.11
N SER A 272 35.10 10.72 -4.10
CA SER A 272 35.13 11.02 -5.53
C SER A 272 33.83 11.74 -5.85
N CYS A 273 33.86 12.79 -6.68
CA CYS A 273 32.65 13.54 -7.03
C CYS A 273 31.58 12.67 -7.75
N LEU A 274 31.96 11.45 -8.17
CA LEU A 274 31.10 10.42 -8.76
C LEU A 274 30.83 9.23 -7.85
N ALA A 275 31.46 9.13 -6.66
CA ALA A 275 31.45 7.89 -5.88
C ALA A 275 30.03 7.45 -5.49
N THR A 276 29.21 8.38 -5.02
CA THR A 276 27.81 8.11 -4.65
C THR A 276 26.97 7.75 -5.86
N ALA A 277 27.13 8.46 -6.97
CA ALA A 277 26.38 8.19 -8.20
C ALA A 277 26.79 6.85 -8.85
N GLN A 278 28.08 6.48 -8.76
CA GLN A 278 28.60 5.20 -9.22
C GLN A 278 28.05 4.05 -8.36
N GLN A 279 28.05 4.22 -7.03
CA GLN A 279 27.50 3.21 -6.13
C GLN A 279 26.00 2.97 -6.40
N LEU A 280 25.22 4.05 -6.58
CA LEU A 280 23.80 3.95 -6.96
C LEU A 280 23.59 3.24 -8.31
N LEU A 281 24.47 3.49 -9.29
CA LEU A 281 24.42 2.82 -10.57
C LEU A 281 24.73 1.32 -10.44
N ASP A 282 25.75 0.96 -9.64
CA ASP A 282 26.17 -0.42 -9.42
C ASP A 282 25.09 -1.21 -8.66
N ASP A 283 24.48 -0.60 -7.64
CA ASP A 283 23.39 -1.22 -6.86
C ASP A 283 22.13 -1.41 -7.71
N ALA A 284 21.72 -0.38 -8.48
CA ALA A 284 20.59 -0.49 -9.39
C ALA A 284 20.83 -1.50 -10.51
N GLN A 285 22.09 -1.66 -10.96
CA GLN A 285 22.49 -2.66 -11.94
C GLN A 285 22.38 -4.08 -11.35
N SER A 286 22.88 -4.27 -10.12
CA SER A 286 22.78 -5.53 -9.39
C SER A 286 21.31 -5.95 -9.15
N GLU A 287 20.46 -5.00 -8.75
CA GLU A 287 19.03 -5.24 -8.55
C GLU A 287 18.30 -5.55 -9.87
N HIS A 288 18.62 -4.82 -10.94
CA HIS A 288 18.11 -5.12 -12.28
C HIS A 288 18.49 -6.52 -12.73
N ASP A 289 19.75 -6.93 -12.57
CA ASP A 289 20.23 -8.23 -13.04
C ASP A 289 19.60 -9.38 -12.24
N THR A 290 19.45 -9.19 -10.93
CA THR A 290 18.74 -10.13 -10.04
C THR A 290 17.28 -10.29 -10.47
N ASN A 291 16.54 -9.19 -10.58
CA ASN A 291 15.12 -9.23 -10.96
C ASN A 291 14.91 -9.72 -12.40
N LYS A 292 15.85 -9.44 -13.30
CA LYS A 292 15.84 -10.00 -14.66
C LYS A 292 16.00 -11.52 -14.65
N ALA A 293 16.90 -12.07 -13.84
CA ALA A 293 17.09 -13.51 -13.72
C ALA A 293 15.85 -14.22 -13.15
N ILE A 294 15.21 -13.61 -12.14
CA ILE A 294 13.94 -14.10 -11.58
C ILE A 294 12.85 -14.08 -12.65
N TYR A 295 12.66 -12.93 -13.33
CA TYR A 295 11.67 -12.81 -14.40
C TYR A 295 11.90 -13.82 -15.53
N ASP A 296 13.13 -14.05 -15.96
CA ASP A 296 13.44 -15.01 -17.02
C ASP A 296 13.12 -16.45 -16.58
N THR A 297 13.33 -16.79 -15.29
CA THR A 297 12.96 -18.08 -14.70
C THR A 297 11.45 -18.26 -14.66
N GLU A 298 10.73 -17.33 -14.02
CA GLU A 298 9.27 -17.36 -13.89
C GLU A 298 8.57 -17.38 -15.25
N LYS A 299 9.12 -16.66 -16.24
CA LYS A 299 8.61 -16.66 -17.62
C LYS A 299 8.70 -18.03 -18.27
N LEU A 300 9.75 -18.81 -18.00
CA LEU A 300 9.89 -20.17 -18.52
C LEU A 300 8.92 -21.11 -17.82
N GLU A 301 8.79 -21.01 -16.50
CA GLU A 301 7.85 -21.83 -15.71
C GLU A 301 6.40 -21.57 -16.12
N TYR A 302 5.99 -20.30 -16.16
CA TYR A 302 4.66 -19.90 -16.61
C TYR A 302 4.37 -20.37 -18.04
N ARG A 303 5.37 -20.37 -18.94
CA ARG A 303 5.19 -20.88 -20.32
C ARG A 303 4.86 -22.38 -20.33
N VAL A 304 5.48 -23.17 -19.46
CA VAL A 304 5.19 -24.61 -19.34
C VAL A 304 3.78 -24.81 -18.80
N VAL A 305 3.46 -24.15 -17.69
CA VAL A 305 2.14 -24.25 -17.04
C VAL A 305 1.01 -23.80 -17.97
N ARG A 306 1.19 -22.69 -18.68
CA ARG A 306 0.21 -22.16 -19.64
C ARG A 306 -0.06 -23.14 -20.80
N LYS A 307 0.96 -23.83 -21.29
CA LYS A 307 0.79 -24.85 -22.35
C LYS A 307 -0.04 -26.02 -21.84
N GLU A 308 0.27 -26.53 -20.66
CA GLU A 308 -0.45 -27.65 -20.04
C GLU A 308 -1.91 -27.28 -19.74
N TYR A 309 -2.16 -26.08 -19.22
CA TYR A 309 -3.51 -25.54 -19.03
C TYR A 309 -4.31 -25.53 -20.34
N ALA A 310 -3.71 -25.06 -21.44
CA ALA A 310 -4.36 -25.01 -22.74
C ALA A 310 -4.70 -26.42 -23.28
N VAL A 311 -3.81 -27.40 -23.08
CA VAL A 311 -4.04 -28.80 -23.45
C VAL A 311 -5.21 -29.38 -22.66
N ARG A 312 -5.21 -29.23 -21.34
CA ARG A 312 -6.27 -29.75 -20.46
C ARG A 312 -7.63 -29.14 -20.79
N LYS A 313 -7.68 -27.81 -20.92
CA LYS A 313 -8.88 -27.07 -21.35
C LYS A 313 -9.39 -27.53 -22.71
N GLY A 314 -8.48 -27.75 -23.66
CA GLY A 314 -8.80 -28.25 -24.99
C GLY A 314 -9.39 -29.66 -24.96
N ASN A 315 -8.78 -30.56 -24.20
CA ASN A 315 -9.22 -31.95 -24.04
C ASN A 315 -10.61 -32.04 -23.39
N ALA A 316 -10.83 -31.33 -22.28
CA ALA A 316 -12.11 -31.28 -21.59
C ALA A 316 -13.23 -30.80 -22.55
N ARG A 317 -13.03 -29.65 -23.20
CA ARG A 317 -13.99 -29.08 -24.17
C ARG A 317 -14.25 -30.00 -25.36
N LYS A 318 -13.22 -30.70 -25.85
CA LYS A 318 -13.36 -31.62 -26.99
C LYS A 318 -14.23 -32.81 -26.61
N LEU A 319 -14.03 -33.39 -25.43
CA LEU A 319 -14.82 -34.52 -24.94
C LEU A 319 -16.26 -34.12 -24.63
N GLU A 320 -16.49 -32.99 -23.97
CA GLU A 320 -17.84 -32.47 -23.73
C GLU A 320 -18.61 -32.25 -25.04
N ARG A 321 -17.98 -31.61 -26.03
CA ARG A 321 -18.60 -31.38 -27.35
C ARG A 321 -18.88 -32.68 -28.09
N ALA A 322 -17.95 -33.64 -28.04
CA ALA A 322 -18.13 -34.94 -28.65
C ALA A 322 -19.30 -35.70 -28.00
N TYR A 323 -19.34 -35.75 -26.67
CA TYR A 323 -20.42 -36.40 -25.93
C TYR A 323 -21.78 -35.75 -26.23
N ALA A 324 -21.90 -34.43 -26.14
CA ALA A 324 -23.12 -33.69 -26.46
C ALA A 324 -23.59 -33.95 -27.90
N LYS A 325 -22.65 -34.01 -28.85
CA LYS A 325 -22.94 -34.38 -30.25
C LYS A 325 -23.51 -35.81 -30.34
N TYR A 326 -22.91 -36.79 -29.67
CA TYR A 326 -23.38 -38.18 -29.72
C TYR A 326 -24.75 -38.34 -29.06
N VAL A 327 -24.99 -37.67 -27.92
CA VAL A 327 -26.32 -37.63 -27.27
C VAL A 327 -27.39 -37.10 -28.24
N LYS A 328 -27.09 -36.00 -28.96
CA LYS A 328 -28.01 -35.46 -29.99
C LYS A 328 -28.20 -36.41 -31.17
N GLN A 329 -27.15 -37.11 -31.59
CA GLN A 329 -27.23 -38.08 -32.67
C GLN A 329 -28.10 -39.28 -32.30
N VAL A 330 -27.97 -39.81 -31.08
CA VAL A 330 -28.80 -40.92 -30.57
C VAL A 330 -30.29 -40.55 -30.70
N THR A 331 -30.71 -39.40 -30.19
CA THR A 331 -32.12 -38.99 -30.26
C THR A 331 -32.58 -38.71 -31.68
N THR A 332 -31.75 -38.04 -32.50
CA THR A 332 -32.09 -37.69 -33.88
C THR A 332 -32.24 -38.94 -34.76
N TYR A 333 -31.32 -39.91 -34.62
CA TYR A 333 -31.34 -41.12 -35.43
C TYR A 333 -32.41 -42.10 -34.96
N ALA A 334 -32.69 -42.18 -33.66
CA ALA A 334 -33.85 -42.93 -33.15
C ALA A 334 -35.15 -42.41 -33.77
N ALA A 335 -35.40 -41.09 -33.72
CA ALA A 335 -36.60 -40.50 -34.29
C ALA A 335 -36.75 -40.77 -35.79
N LYS A 336 -35.65 -40.66 -36.58
CA LYS A 336 -35.68 -40.97 -38.02
C LYS A 336 -35.87 -42.45 -38.30
N ARG A 337 -35.23 -43.33 -37.52
CA ARG A 337 -35.40 -44.78 -37.62
C ARG A 337 -36.87 -45.14 -37.40
N ASP A 338 -37.47 -44.61 -36.34
CA ASP A 338 -38.84 -44.91 -35.94
C ASP A 338 -39.85 -44.36 -36.94
N ASP A 339 -39.62 -43.14 -37.48
CA ASP A 339 -40.43 -42.55 -38.56
C ASP A 339 -40.41 -43.39 -39.85
N PHE A 340 -39.24 -43.86 -40.30
CA PHE A 340 -39.16 -44.73 -41.48
C PHE A 340 -39.77 -46.12 -41.25
N LEU A 341 -39.68 -46.64 -40.02
CA LEU A 341 -40.32 -47.90 -39.65
C LEU A 341 -41.85 -47.76 -39.65
N ASP A 342 -42.36 -46.66 -39.11
CA ASP A 342 -43.79 -46.33 -39.12
C ASP A 342 -44.32 -46.20 -40.54
N GLN A 343 -43.65 -45.41 -41.39
CA GLN A 343 -44.00 -45.29 -42.81
C GLN A 343 -43.95 -46.64 -43.54
N TYR A 344 -42.96 -47.50 -43.24
CA TYR A 344 -42.87 -48.84 -43.84
C TYR A 344 -44.04 -49.75 -43.43
N ASN A 345 -44.45 -49.70 -42.16
CA ASN A 345 -45.50 -50.56 -41.62
C ASN A 345 -46.92 -50.07 -41.99
N ASN A 346 -47.13 -48.75 -42.03
CA ASN A 346 -48.47 -48.16 -42.05
C ASN A 346 -48.87 -47.51 -43.39
N ALA A 347 -47.94 -47.26 -44.32
CA ALA A 347 -48.29 -46.63 -45.60
C ALA A 347 -49.02 -47.59 -46.57
N THR A 348 -50.14 -47.12 -47.12
CA THR A 348 -50.94 -47.85 -48.12
C THR A 348 -50.56 -47.42 -49.54
N GLY A 349 -50.81 -48.28 -50.54
CA GLY A 349 -50.61 -47.95 -51.96
C GLY A 349 -49.15 -47.85 -52.45
N LEU A 350 -48.17 -48.27 -51.65
CA LEU A 350 -46.75 -48.24 -52.04
C LEU A 350 -46.38 -49.38 -53.01
N THR A 351 -45.60 -49.04 -54.04
CA THR A 351 -44.90 -50.03 -54.89
C THR A 351 -43.79 -50.75 -54.12
N THR A 352 -43.37 -51.93 -54.58
CA THR A 352 -42.24 -52.68 -54.01
C THR A 352 -40.96 -51.85 -53.92
N ARG A 353 -40.70 -51.01 -54.94
CA ARG A 353 -39.54 -50.11 -54.97
C ARG A 353 -39.59 -49.07 -53.85
N GLN A 354 -40.75 -48.47 -53.61
CA GLN A 354 -40.95 -47.49 -52.53
C GLN A 354 -40.82 -48.14 -51.15
N ARG A 355 -41.42 -49.33 -50.97
CA ARG A 355 -41.31 -50.10 -49.74
C ARG A 355 -39.86 -50.48 -49.41
N ASN A 356 -39.12 -51.00 -50.39
CA ASN A 356 -37.70 -51.33 -50.23
C ASN A 356 -36.85 -50.09 -49.89
N ALA A 357 -37.18 -48.93 -50.47
CA ALA A 357 -36.49 -47.68 -50.18
C ALA A 357 -36.69 -47.22 -48.72
N LEU A 358 -37.92 -47.33 -48.18
CA LEU A 358 -38.20 -47.02 -46.77
C LEU A 358 -37.44 -47.97 -45.84
N TYR A 359 -37.48 -49.28 -46.12
CA TYR A 359 -36.75 -50.27 -45.33
C TYR A 359 -35.23 -50.04 -45.33
N SER A 360 -34.65 -49.72 -46.49
CA SER A 360 -33.23 -49.38 -46.58
C SER A 360 -32.86 -48.13 -45.76
N ARG A 361 -33.75 -47.13 -45.70
CA ARG A 361 -33.56 -45.93 -44.86
C ARG A 361 -33.68 -46.27 -43.38
N TYR A 362 -34.65 -47.09 -42.99
CA TYR A 362 -34.78 -47.61 -41.63
C TYR A 362 -33.49 -48.31 -41.18
N VAL A 363 -32.99 -49.28 -41.95
CA VAL A 363 -31.74 -50.01 -41.63
C VAL A 363 -30.56 -49.05 -41.51
N ARG A 364 -30.44 -48.08 -42.44
CA ARG A 364 -29.38 -47.06 -42.37
C ARG A 364 -29.44 -46.25 -41.08
N PHE A 365 -30.61 -45.76 -40.67
CA PHE A 365 -30.74 -44.97 -39.44
C PHE A 365 -30.63 -45.82 -38.18
N SER A 366 -31.01 -47.10 -38.21
CA SER A 366 -30.73 -48.05 -37.13
C SER A 366 -29.21 -48.20 -36.92
N ASN A 367 -28.45 -48.46 -37.98
CA ASN A 367 -27.00 -48.60 -37.87
C ASN A 367 -26.32 -47.30 -37.39
N LEU A 368 -26.79 -46.13 -37.86
CA LEU A 368 -26.30 -44.83 -37.40
C LEU A 368 -26.63 -44.57 -35.93
N HIS A 369 -27.83 -44.97 -35.48
CA HIS A 369 -28.22 -44.91 -34.08
C HIS A 369 -27.29 -45.77 -33.21
N ASP A 370 -27.09 -47.03 -33.58
CA ASP A 370 -26.29 -47.97 -32.79
C ASP A 370 -24.83 -47.50 -32.70
N GLN A 371 -24.26 -47.00 -33.80
CA GLN A 371 -22.94 -46.37 -33.76
C GLN A 371 -22.89 -45.12 -32.88
N ALA A 372 -23.94 -44.30 -32.86
CA ALA A 372 -24.01 -43.12 -32.00
C ALA A 372 -24.12 -43.51 -30.51
N VAL A 373 -24.84 -44.59 -30.18
CA VAL A 373 -24.90 -45.17 -28.83
C VAL A 373 -23.51 -45.64 -28.39
N ILE A 374 -22.82 -46.43 -29.22
CA ILE A 374 -21.45 -46.89 -28.93
C ILE A 374 -20.52 -45.70 -28.69
N ASN A 375 -20.55 -44.68 -29.56
CA ASN A 375 -19.71 -43.49 -29.42
C ASN A 375 -20.05 -42.69 -28.15
N ARG A 376 -21.33 -42.57 -27.80
CA ARG A 376 -21.78 -41.92 -26.56
C ARG A 376 -21.23 -42.68 -25.34
N ASP A 377 -21.47 -43.99 -25.27
CA ASP A 377 -21.16 -44.82 -24.12
C ASP A 377 -19.65 -44.98 -23.90
N THR A 378 -18.87 -44.98 -24.98
CA THR A 378 -17.40 -44.96 -24.91
C THR A 378 -16.85 -43.59 -24.52
N THR A 379 -17.52 -42.49 -24.88
CA THR A 379 -17.07 -41.12 -24.54
C THR A 379 -17.49 -40.70 -23.13
N GLN A 380 -18.68 -41.09 -22.67
CA GLN A 380 -19.26 -40.70 -21.38
C GLN A 380 -18.30 -40.87 -20.18
N PRO A 381 -17.63 -42.02 -19.97
CA PRO A 381 -16.75 -42.21 -18.83
C PRO A 381 -15.48 -41.35 -18.89
N LEU A 382 -15.15 -40.76 -20.04
CA LEU A 382 -13.96 -39.93 -20.22
C LEU A 382 -14.23 -38.43 -19.92
N VAL A 383 -15.49 -37.99 -19.96
CA VAL A 383 -15.85 -36.57 -19.79
C VAL A 383 -15.52 -36.07 -18.38
N ALA A 384 -16.01 -36.76 -17.35
CA ALA A 384 -15.81 -36.34 -15.97
C ALA A 384 -14.32 -36.32 -15.56
N PRO A 385 -13.51 -37.36 -15.83
CA PRO A 385 -12.07 -37.33 -15.55
C PRO A 385 -11.34 -36.17 -16.24
N ALA A 386 -11.67 -35.87 -17.50
CA ALA A 386 -11.05 -34.77 -18.22
C ALA A 386 -11.43 -33.40 -17.62
N GLN A 387 -12.67 -33.25 -17.15
CA GLN A 387 -13.12 -32.03 -16.49
C GLN A 387 -12.47 -31.85 -15.11
N THR A 388 -12.37 -32.91 -14.33
CA THR A 388 -11.63 -32.93 -13.05
C THR A 388 -10.17 -32.57 -13.27
N ALA A 389 -9.49 -33.23 -14.21
CA ALA A 389 -8.09 -32.96 -14.52
C ALA A 389 -7.83 -31.51 -15.01
N PHE A 390 -8.83 -30.86 -15.61
CA PHE A 390 -8.77 -29.43 -15.95
C PHE A 390 -9.00 -28.56 -14.71
N ASN A 391 -10.07 -28.81 -13.95
CA ASN A 391 -10.43 -28.04 -12.76
C ASN A 391 -9.33 -28.06 -11.70
N ASP A 392 -8.74 -29.22 -11.44
CA ASP A 392 -7.65 -29.40 -10.47
C ASP A 392 -6.37 -28.65 -10.89
N TYR A 393 -6.23 -28.35 -12.18
CA TYR A 393 -5.07 -27.62 -12.72
C TYR A 393 -5.30 -26.09 -12.75
N ILE A 394 -6.52 -25.61 -12.51
CA ILE A 394 -6.80 -24.17 -12.46
C ILE A 394 -5.96 -23.46 -11.38
N PRO A 395 -5.89 -23.94 -10.13
CA PRO A 395 -5.08 -23.28 -9.10
C PRO A 395 -3.59 -23.23 -9.45
N VAL A 396 -3.05 -24.30 -10.05
CA VAL A 396 -1.65 -24.35 -10.52
C VAL A 396 -1.38 -23.27 -11.56
N PHE A 397 -2.30 -23.10 -12.51
CA PHE A 397 -2.20 -22.06 -13.53
C PHE A 397 -2.31 -20.64 -12.94
N GLU A 398 -3.24 -20.41 -12.02
CA GLU A 398 -3.44 -19.09 -11.42
C GLU A 398 -2.25 -18.69 -10.53
N ASN A 399 -1.68 -19.61 -9.77
CA ASN A 399 -0.49 -19.34 -8.96
C ASN A 399 0.71 -18.96 -9.85
N ALA A 400 1.02 -19.77 -10.86
CA ALA A 400 2.11 -19.49 -11.79
C ALA A 400 1.91 -18.18 -12.57
N ARG A 401 0.64 -17.79 -12.82
CA ARG A 401 0.32 -16.49 -13.43
C ARG A 401 0.67 -15.33 -12.48
N VAL A 402 0.30 -15.44 -11.21
CA VAL A 402 0.59 -14.41 -10.19
C VAL A 402 2.09 -14.27 -9.95
N GLU A 403 2.83 -15.37 -9.84
CA GLU A 403 4.29 -15.38 -9.71
C GLU A 403 4.97 -14.70 -10.90
N PHE A 404 4.55 -15.07 -12.12
CA PHE A 404 5.03 -14.42 -13.35
C PHE A 404 4.70 -12.92 -13.42
N ASP A 405 3.46 -12.53 -13.11
CA ASP A 405 3.04 -11.13 -13.16
C ASP A 405 3.79 -10.28 -12.12
N THR A 406 4.05 -10.85 -10.93
CA THR A 406 4.84 -10.22 -9.87
C THR A 406 6.31 -10.05 -10.29
N ALA A 407 6.96 -11.12 -10.76
CA ALA A 407 8.35 -11.04 -11.22
C ALA A 407 8.53 -10.09 -12.40
N LYS A 408 7.55 -10.05 -13.32
CA LYS A 408 7.53 -9.10 -14.43
C LYS A 408 7.46 -7.66 -13.93
N GLN A 409 6.63 -7.37 -12.92
CA GLN A 409 6.51 -6.03 -12.37
C GLN A 409 7.81 -5.60 -11.68
N ASN A 410 8.38 -6.45 -10.81
CA ASN A 410 9.66 -6.19 -10.15
C ASN A 410 10.80 -5.93 -11.16
N TYR A 411 10.84 -6.68 -12.26
CA TYR A 411 11.80 -6.43 -13.35
C TYR A 411 11.58 -5.07 -14.04
N ILE A 412 10.34 -4.65 -14.26
CA ILE A 412 10.03 -3.34 -14.84
C ILE A 412 10.47 -2.22 -13.90
N ASP A 413 10.23 -2.38 -12.60
CA ASP A 413 10.58 -1.38 -11.59
C ASP A 413 12.10 -1.26 -11.44
N ALA A 414 12.82 -2.38 -11.33
CA ALA A 414 14.27 -2.40 -11.29
C ALA A 414 14.90 -1.82 -12.58
N LYS A 415 14.28 -2.05 -13.74
CA LYS A 415 14.71 -1.45 -15.01
C LYS A 415 14.51 0.07 -15.03
N ASN A 416 13.43 0.57 -14.43
CA ASN A 416 13.19 2.01 -14.32
C ASN A 416 14.15 2.65 -13.32
N ALA A 417 14.44 1.99 -12.20
CA ALA A 417 15.43 2.41 -11.21
C ALA A 417 16.83 2.49 -11.83
N LEU A 418 17.26 1.47 -12.58
CA LEU A 418 18.53 1.48 -13.31
C LEU A 418 18.62 2.65 -14.30
N ARG A 419 17.54 2.96 -15.03
CA ARG A 419 17.50 4.12 -15.94
C ARG A 419 17.60 5.44 -15.20
N ALA A 420 17.00 5.55 -14.02
CA ALA A 420 17.11 6.74 -13.18
C ALA A 420 18.55 6.89 -12.65
N ALA A 421 19.16 5.81 -12.16
CA ALA A 421 20.55 5.79 -11.70
C ALA A 421 21.53 6.16 -12.82
N MET A 422 21.33 5.66 -14.06
CA MET A 422 22.13 6.05 -15.23
C MET A 422 22.02 7.55 -15.54
N ARG A 423 20.84 8.17 -15.34
CA ARG A 423 20.66 9.62 -15.53
C ARG A 423 21.38 10.42 -14.46
N LEU A 424 21.22 10.03 -13.19
CA LEU A 424 21.90 10.67 -12.06
C LEU A 424 23.42 10.57 -12.21
N TYR A 425 23.94 9.44 -12.67
CA TYR A 425 25.36 9.28 -12.98
C TYR A 425 25.82 10.26 -14.07
N SER A 426 25.07 10.36 -15.18
CA SER A 426 25.40 11.30 -16.26
C SER A 426 25.33 12.76 -15.82
N GLU A 427 24.36 13.12 -14.98
CA GLU A 427 24.24 14.47 -14.40
C GLU A 427 25.41 14.78 -13.46
N ALA A 428 25.79 13.83 -12.61
CA ALA A 428 26.95 13.93 -11.74
C ALA A 428 28.27 14.04 -12.54
N GLU A 429 28.40 13.31 -13.66
CA GLU A 429 29.56 13.37 -14.55
C GLU A 429 29.73 14.77 -15.17
N VAL A 430 28.63 15.39 -15.61
CA VAL A 430 28.64 16.77 -16.13
C VAL A 430 29.00 17.79 -15.04
N GLN A 431 28.45 17.63 -13.83
CA GLN A 431 28.75 18.52 -12.70
C GLN A 431 30.20 18.41 -12.25
N CYS A 432 30.77 17.20 -12.26
CA CYS A 432 32.16 16.92 -11.96
C CYS A 432 33.15 17.48 -12.98
N LEU A 433 32.83 17.41 -14.27
CA LEU A 433 33.69 17.90 -15.37
C LEU A 433 33.66 19.43 -15.54
N GLY A 434 32.73 20.11 -14.86
CA GLY A 434 32.58 21.57 -14.86
C GLY A 434 33.28 22.31 -13.71
N GLN A 435 33.95 21.58 -12.80
CA GLN A 435 34.86 22.10 -11.77
C GLN A 435 36.31 21.91 -12.21
#